data_AF-A0A7C7SBK0-F1
#
_entry.id   AF-A0A7C7SBK0-F1
#
_cell.length_a   1.000
_cell.length_b   1.000
_cell.length_c   1.000
_cell.angle_alpha   90.00
_cell.angle_beta   90.00
_cell.angle_gamma   90.00
#
_symmetry.space_group_name_H-M   'P 1'
#
loop_
_entity.id
_entity.type
_entity.pdbx_description
1 polymer ?
#
loop_
_entity_poly.entity_id
_entity_poly.type
_entity_poly.pdbx_seq_one_letter_code
_entity_poly.pdbx_strand_id
1 'polypeptide(L)' 'ATTMVATPVDFHGTPWEARSTAPELGQHTLEVLAELGRTEAEIASMVATGVVFLPEDDS' A
#
# COMPACT_ATOMS: atom_id res chain seq x y z
N ALA A 1 11.95 8.50 -11.82
CA ALA A 1 12.29 7.06 -11.90
C ALA A 1 13.45 6.79 -10.96
N THR A 2 13.29 5.87 -10.00
CA THR A 2 14.30 5.51 -9.00
C THR A 2 15.10 4.30 -9.48
N THR A 3 16.41 4.29 -9.26
CA THR A 3 17.28 3.15 -9.56
C THR A 3 17.03 2.02 -8.55
N MET A 4 16.66 0.83 -9.05
CA MET A 4 16.40 -0.37 -8.25
C MET A 4 17.32 -1.50 -8.68
N VAL A 5 17.79 -2.31 -7.73
CA VAL A 5 18.59 -3.50 -8.02
C VAL A 5 17.65 -4.60 -8.54
N ALA A 6 18.02 -5.24 -9.64
CA ALA A 6 17.26 -6.35 -10.21
C ALA A 6 17.36 -7.62 -9.36
N THR A 7 16.41 -8.54 -9.51
CA THR A 7 16.52 -9.86 -8.89
C THR A 7 17.74 -10.62 -9.43
N PRO A 8 18.45 -11.39 -8.60
CA PRO A 8 19.70 -12.05 -8.99
C PRO A 8 19.53 -13.23 -9.96
N VAL A 9 18.29 -13.58 -10.33
CA VAL A 9 17.95 -14.69 -11.22
C VAL A 9 16.81 -14.30 -12.16
N ASP A 10 16.84 -14.84 -13.37
CA ASP A 10 15.81 -14.66 -14.39
C ASP A 10 14.89 -15.88 -14.48
N PHE A 11 13.58 -15.66 -14.53
CA PHE A 11 12.57 -16.71 -14.67
C PHE A 11 11.91 -16.63 -16.05
N HIS A 12 12.03 -17.67 -16.87
CA HIS A 12 11.52 -17.67 -18.25
C HIS A 12 9.98 -17.77 -18.36
N GLY A 13 9.31 -18.51 -17.46
CA GLY A 13 7.86 -18.71 -17.51
C GLY A 13 7.03 -17.62 -16.83
N THR A 14 7.65 -16.91 -15.88
CA THR A 14 7.07 -15.77 -15.16
C THR A 14 8.14 -14.70 -15.03
N PRO A 15 8.44 -13.97 -16.12
CA PRO A 15 9.44 -12.92 -16.11
C PRO A 15 9.20 -11.97 -14.93
N TRP A 16 10.25 -11.71 -14.18
CA TRP A 16 10.16 -10.83 -13.03
C TRP A 16 10.29 -9.38 -13.50
N GLU A 17 9.43 -8.50 -12.98
CA GLU A 17 9.50 -7.07 -13.21
C GLU A 17 9.24 -6.31 -11.89
N ALA A 18 9.99 -5.23 -11.67
CA ALA A 18 9.71 -4.30 -10.58
C ALA A 18 8.42 -3.54 -10.88
N ARG A 19 7.33 -3.84 -10.16
CA ARG A 19 6.01 -3.24 -10.41
C ARG A 19 5.87 -1.80 -9.91
N SER A 20 6.50 -1.46 -8.80
CA SER A 20 6.41 -0.14 -8.18
C SER A 20 7.54 0.07 -7.17
N THR A 21 7.71 1.31 -6.73
CA THR A 21 8.50 1.63 -5.53
C THR A 21 7.80 1.13 -4.27
N ALA A 22 8.53 1.11 -3.16
CA ALA A 22 7.93 0.83 -1.85
C ALA A 22 6.81 1.86 -1.57
N PRO A 23 5.67 1.42 -1.01
CA PRO A 23 4.59 2.31 -0.65
C PRO A 23 4.97 3.17 0.56
N GLU A 24 4.30 4.31 0.70
CA GLU A 24 4.39 5.16 1.89
C GLU A 24 3.68 4.53 3.09
N LEU A 25 3.94 5.06 4.29
CA LEU A 25 3.28 4.60 5.50
C LEU A 25 1.77 4.82 5.38
N GLY A 26 1.02 3.73 5.35
CA GLY A 26 -0.44 3.76 5.30
C GLY A 26 -1.07 4.04 3.92
N GLN A 27 -0.27 4.11 2.85
CA GLN A 27 -0.75 4.42 1.48
C GLN A 27 -1.94 3.57 1.01
N HIS A 28 -1.99 2.29 1.40
CA HIS A 28 -3.05 1.36 0.99
C HIS A 28 -3.99 0.96 2.14
N THR A 29 -3.88 1.59 3.30
CA THR A 29 -4.65 1.21 4.49
C THR A 29 -6.15 1.33 4.25
N LEU A 30 -6.59 2.42 3.61
CA LEU A 30 -8.01 2.65 3.30
C LEU A 30 -8.55 1.62 2.31
N GLU A 31 -7.83 1.37 1.20
CA GLU A 31 -8.19 0.37 0.19
C GLU A 31 -8.34 -1.02 0.80
N VAL A 32 -7.33 -1.47 1.57
CA VAL A 32 -7.35 -2.79 2.20
C VAL A 32 -8.50 -2.93 3.22
N LEU A 33 -8.77 -1.90 4.04
CA LEU A 33 -9.87 -1.97 5.00
C LEU A 33 -11.25 -1.98 4.32
N ALA A 34 -11.40 -1.24 3.21
CA ALA A 34 -12.62 -1.26 2.41
C ALA A 34 -12.83 -2.63 1.74
N GLU A 35 -11.78 -3.24 1.17
CA GLU A 35 -11.83 -4.59 0.60
C GLU A 35 -12.20 -5.66 1.65
N LEU A 36 -11.79 -5.46 2.90
CA LEU A 36 -12.17 -6.30 4.03
C LEU A 36 -13.61 -6.04 4.53
N GLY A 37 -14.36 -5.13 3.89
CA GLY A 37 -15.75 -4.85 4.17
C GLY A 37 -15.99 -3.84 5.30
N ARG A 38 -14.98 -3.05 5.68
CA ARG A 38 -15.18 -1.97 6.65
C ARG A 38 -15.83 -0.76 5.99
N THR A 39 -16.80 -0.20 6.69
CA THR A 39 -17.44 1.05 6.29
C THR A 39 -16.52 2.23 6.56
N GLU A 40 -16.72 3.33 5.83
CA GLU A 40 -16.00 4.58 6.05
C GLU A 40 -16.11 5.07 7.50
N ALA A 41 -17.29 4.90 8.13
CA ALA A 41 -17.53 5.29 9.52
C ALA A 41 -16.68 4.46 10.51
N GLU A 42 -16.55 3.16 10.29
CA GLU A 42 -15.69 2.30 11.10
C GLU A 42 -14.21 2.65 10.94
N ILE A 43 -13.77 2.90 9.71
CA ILE A 43 -12.39 3.31 9.41
C ILE A 43 -12.11 4.67 10.08
N ALA A 44 -13.00 5.64 9.95
CA ALA A 44 -12.87 6.94 10.60
C ALA A 44 -12.78 6.82 12.13
N SER A 45 -13.54 5.91 12.74
CA SER A 45 -13.43 5.62 14.17
C SER A 45 -12.07 5.03 14.55
N MET A 46 -11.50 4.16 13.72
CA MET A 46 -10.16 3.58 13.95
C MET A 46 -9.07 4.64 13.83
N VAL A 47 -9.22 5.59 12.91
CA VAL A 47 -8.30 6.73 12.77
C VAL A 47 -8.41 7.66 13.97
N ALA A 48 -9.63 8.03 14.37
CA ALA A 48 -9.87 8.93 15.51
C ALA A 48 -9.36 8.36 16.84
N THR A 49 -9.33 7.04 16.98
CA THR A 49 -8.80 6.34 18.17
C THR A 49 -7.30 6.01 18.07
N GLY A 50 -6.65 6.33 16.94
CA GLY A 50 -5.24 6.08 16.70
C GLY A 50 -4.87 4.61 16.45
N VAL A 51 -5.86 3.74 16.18
CA VAL A 51 -5.63 2.33 15.83
C VAL A 51 -5.04 2.21 14.42
N VAL A 52 -5.41 3.12 13.53
CA VAL A 52 -5.04 3.11 12.11
C VAL A 52 -4.51 4.49 11.71
N PHE A 53 -3.43 4.51 10.93
CA PHE A 53 -2.91 5.72 10.30
C PHE A 53 -3.32 5.75 8.82
N LEU A 54 -3.82 6.90 8.37
CA LEU A 54 -3.98 7.23 6.96
C LEU A 54 -3.02 8.37 6.63
N PRO A 55 -2.25 8.28 5.53
CA PRO A 55 -1.45 9.41 5.08
C PRO A 55 -2.39 10.57 4.73
N GLU A 56 -1.96 11.79 5.03
CA GLU A 56 -2.66 12.98 4.55
C GLU A 56 -2.52 12.99 3.03
N ASP A 57 -3.58 13.34 2.29
CA ASP A 57 -3.47 13.62 0.86
C ASP A 57 -2.58 14.87 0.70
N ASP A 58 -1.26 14.67 0.60
CA ASP A 58 -0.32 15.70 0.14
C ASP A 58 -0.72 16.04 -1.31
N SER A 59 -1.53 17.10 -1.44
CA SER A 59 -2.00 17.70 -2.70
C SER A 59 -0.89 18.44 -3.43
#